data_AF-A0A2H9MTV9-F1
#
_entry.id   AF-A0A2H9MTV9-F1
#
_cell.length_a   1.000
_cell.length_b   1.000
_cell.length_c   1.000
_cell.angle_alpha   90.00
_cell.angle_beta   90.00
_cell.angle_gamma   90.00
#
_symmetry.space_group_name_H-M   'P 1'
#
loop_
_entity.id
_entity.type
_entity.pdbx_description
1 polymer ?
#
loop_
_entity_poly.entity_id
_entity_poly.type
_entity_poly.pdbx_seq_one_letter_code
_entity_poly.pdbx_strand_id
1 'polypeptide(L)'
;MFRDARIIDMAKEGNTMSGIAQQTGIPFSTVRRAVYEFENIGIIKSTKIGKTVIVRINKNHPVVDSMITTARWINTVMWDPNTFIVDICEKNKIDYAFVGTSKIKYIKNELRNMVQIAISKNDYNRAKKIIQDMFKGIGIKTTEDPRETIGNAMSIIYIKCFPVDDIKFTEYENKTHSNEIIRIKVADEDTERKAMQNSSKEDKMFIPSLVYP
;
A
#
# COMPACT_ATOMS: atom_id res chain seq x y z
N MET A 1 12.79 -9.32 4.34
CA MET A 1 12.08 -9.63 3.08
C MET A 1 11.42 -8.41 2.44
N PHE A 2 10.47 -7.70 3.08
CA PHE A 2 9.79 -6.53 2.47
C PHE A 2 10.73 -5.36 2.14
N ARG A 3 11.60 -5.00 3.09
CA ARG A 3 12.60 -3.94 2.92
C ARG A 3 13.58 -4.28 1.78
N ASP A 4 14.01 -5.53 1.75
CA ASP A 4 14.95 -6.09 0.79
C ASP A 4 14.42 -6.05 -0.64
N ALA A 5 13.17 -6.51 -0.82
CA ALA A 5 12.49 -6.46 -2.11
C ALA A 5 12.39 -5.02 -2.64
N ARG A 6 12.06 -4.05 -1.77
CA ARG A 6 12.02 -2.62 -2.15
C ARG A 6 13.40 -2.08 -2.53
N ILE A 7 14.46 -2.45 -1.80
CA ILE A 7 15.83 -2.04 -2.16
C ILE A 7 16.18 -2.54 -3.58
N ILE A 8 15.78 -3.75 -3.93
CA ILE A 8 16.03 -4.35 -5.25
C ILE A 8 15.21 -3.67 -6.36
N ASP A 9 13.90 -3.45 -6.15
CA ASP A 9 13.06 -2.72 -7.12
C ASP A 9 13.58 -1.31 -7.38
N MET A 10 14.07 -0.63 -6.34
CA MET A 10 14.64 0.72 -6.48
C MET A 10 16.03 0.74 -7.12
N ALA A 11 16.73 -0.39 -7.15
CA ALA A 11 18.01 -0.57 -7.84
C ALA A 11 17.86 -1.06 -9.29
N LYS A 12 16.62 -1.30 -9.78
CA LYS A 12 16.38 -1.99 -11.06
C LYS A 12 16.96 -1.28 -12.29
N GLU A 13 16.85 0.04 -12.34
CA GLU A 13 17.41 0.89 -13.39
C GLU A 13 18.75 1.53 -12.99
N GLY A 14 19.28 1.16 -11.84
CA GLY A 14 20.44 1.80 -11.24
C GLY A 14 20.07 3.01 -10.38
N ASN A 15 20.54 3.02 -9.14
CA ASN A 15 20.29 4.10 -8.20
C ASN A 15 21.47 4.24 -7.22
N THR A 16 21.55 5.34 -6.48
CA THR A 16 22.56 5.50 -5.44
C THR A 16 22.07 4.92 -4.12
N MET A 17 22.96 4.45 -3.24
CA MET A 17 22.55 4.00 -1.90
C MET A 17 21.76 5.08 -1.14
N SER A 18 22.16 6.35 -1.27
CA SER A 18 21.45 7.50 -0.69
C SER A 18 20.08 7.73 -1.33
N GLY A 19 20.00 7.63 -2.66
CA GLY A 19 18.73 7.74 -3.40
C GLY A 19 17.74 6.64 -3.02
N ILE A 20 18.22 5.39 -2.89
CA ILE A 20 17.41 4.27 -2.41
C ILE A 20 16.89 4.56 -0.99
N ALA A 21 17.76 4.99 -0.07
CA ALA A 21 17.35 5.33 1.30
C ALA A 21 16.28 6.43 1.32
N GLN A 22 16.48 7.50 0.54
CA GLN A 22 15.55 8.62 0.45
C GLN A 22 14.19 8.18 -0.09
N GLN A 23 14.16 7.47 -1.21
CA GLN A 23 12.90 7.12 -1.88
C GLN A 23 12.15 5.99 -1.17
N THR A 24 12.85 5.07 -0.50
CA THR A 24 12.21 3.99 0.27
C THR A 24 11.82 4.41 1.68
N GLY A 25 12.44 5.46 2.24
CA GLY A 25 12.36 5.82 3.65
C GLY A 25 13.11 4.84 4.57
N ILE A 26 13.91 3.93 4.03
CA ILE A 26 14.68 2.96 4.82
C ILE A 26 15.97 3.64 5.32
N PRO A 27 16.35 3.48 6.60
CA PRO A 27 17.58 4.06 7.13
C PRO A 27 18.81 3.69 6.30
N PHE A 28 19.67 4.66 6.03
CA PHE A 28 20.85 4.48 5.17
C PHE A 28 21.75 3.32 5.63
N SER A 29 21.95 3.14 6.94
CA SER A 29 22.72 2.02 7.48
C SER A 29 22.13 0.66 7.12
N THR A 30 20.79 0.56 7.09
CA THR A 30 20.08 -0.65 6.70
C THR A 30 20.19 -0.90 5.20
N VAL A 31 20.03 0.14 4.37
CA VAL A 31 20.24 0.05 2.91
C VAL A 31 21.66 -0.40 2.60
N ARG A 32 22.66 0.22 3.23
CA ARG A 32 24.07 -0.11 3.05
C ARG A 32 24.35 -1.58 3.39
N ARG A 33 23.86 -2.05 4.53
CA ARG A 33 24.01 -3.45 4.94
C ARG A 33 23.39 -4.40 3.91
N ALA A 34 22.13 -4.18 3.55
CA ALA A 34 21.41 -5.03 2.60
C ALA A 34 22.07 -5.06 1.21
N VAL A 35 22.55 -3.91 0.71
CA VAL A 35 23.26 -3.86 -0.58
C VAL A 35 24.52 -4.72 -0.57
N TYR A 36 25.33 -4.69 0.49
CA TYR A 36 26.50 -5.56 0.58
C TYR A 36 26.15 -7.03 0.74
N GLU A 37 25.11 -7.35 1.51
CA GLU A 37 24.59 -8.72 1.59
C GLU A 37 24.14 -9.23 0.21
N PHE A 38 23.45 -8.41 -0.59
CA PHE A 38 23.02 -8.76 -1.95
C PHE A 38 24.15 -8.80 -2.97
N GLU A 39 25.18 -7.98 -2.78
CA GLU A 39 26.38 -8.02 -3.62
C GLU A 39 27.16 -9.32 -3.42
N ASN A 40 27.29 -9.78 -2.17
CA ASN A 40 27.97 -11.03 -1.84
C ASN A 40 27.34 -12.26 -2.50
N ILE A 41 26.03 -12.24 -2.74
CA ILE A 41 25.30 -13.33 -3.40
C ILE A 41 25.00 -13.04 -4.88
N GLY A 42 25.55 -11.95 -5.44
CA GLY A 42 25.46 -11.64 -6.86
C GLY A 42 24.10 -11.14 -7.36
N ILE A 43 23.20 -10.73 -6.46
CA ILE A 43 21.90 -10.11 -6.79
C ILE A 43 22.10 -8.66 -7.22
N ILE A 44 23.05 -7.97 -6.59
CA ILE A 44 23.37 -6.57 -6.85
C ILE A 44 24.84 -6.45 -7.26
N LYS A 45 25.14 -5.47 -8.11
CA LYS A 45 26.49 -4.98 -8.35
C LYS A 45 26.58 -3.54 -7.87
N SER A 46 27.51 -3.25 -6.97
CA SER A 46 27.80 -1.89 -6.55
C SER A 46 29.05 -1.35 -7.26
N THR A 47 29.00 -0.09 -7.66
CA THR A 47 30.12 0.63 -8.27
C THR A 47 30.33 1.93 -7.53
N LYS A 48 31.52 2.13 -6.99
CA LYS A 48 31.90 3.37 -6.32
C LYS A 48 32.45 4.37 -7.33
N ILE A 49 31.86 5.56 -7.40
CA ILE A 49 32.33 6.69 -8.20
C ILE A 49 32.52 7.88 -7.25
N GLY A 50 33.79 8.18 -6.91
CA GLY A 50 34.11 9.18 -5.90
C GLY A 50 33.53 8.82 -4.53
N LYS A 51 32.67 9.70 -4.00
CA LYS A 51 31.94 9.49 -2.73
C LYS A 51 30.61 8.77 -2.89
N THR A 52 30.18 8.51 -4.13
CA THR A 52 28.87 7.95 -4.44
C THR A 52 28.99 6.45 -4.72
N VAL A 53 28.04 5.66 -4.21
CA VAL A 53 27.92 4.23 -4.53
C VAL A 53 26.66 4.04 -5.36
N ILE A 54 26.85 3.66 -6.63
CA ILE A 54 25.79 3.29 -7.56
C ILE A 54 25.52 1.80 -7.40
N VAL A 55 24.24 1.44 -7.35
CA VAL A 55 23.72 0.11 -7.08
C VAL A 55 22.87 -0.29 -8.27
N ARG A 56 23.15 -1.45 -8.87
CA ARG A 56 22.38 -2.02 -10.00
C ARG A 56 22.07 -3.49 -9.71
N ILE A 57 20.90 -3.94 -10.14
CA ILE A 57 20.55 -5.37 -10.07
C ILE A 57 21.29 -6.18 -11.14
N ASN A 58 21.60 -7.44 -10.83
CA ASN A 58 21.99 -8.43 -11.81
C ASN A 58 20.72 -9.06 -12.39
N LYS A 59 20.25 -8.55 -13.54
CA LYS A 59 18.98 -8.99 -14.18
C LYS A 59 18.93 -10.49 -14.49
N ASN A 60 20.08 -11.17 -14.57
CA ASN A 60 20.16 -12.60 -14.86
C ASN A 60 20.08 -13.47 -13.60
N HIS A 61 20.08 -12.87 -12.41
CA HIS A 61 20.02 -13.63 -11.16
C HIS A 61 18.58 -14.13 -10.93
N PRO A 62 18.35 -15.43 -10.71
CA PRO A 62 17.01 -16.04 -10.72
C PRO A 62 16.04 -15.48 -9.66
N VAL A 63 16.58 -14.91 -8.58
CA VAL A 63 15.80 -14.32 -7.49
C VAL A 63 15.31 -12.89 -7.78
N VAL A 64 15.92 -12.19 -8.75
CA VAL A 64 15.65 -10.76 -8.98
C VAL A 64 14.21 -10.53 -9.44
N ASP A 65 13.72 -11.28 -10.42
CA ASP A 65 12.34 -11.12 -10.90
C ASP A 65 11.32 -11.45 -9.80
N SER A 66 11.60 -12.47 -9.00
CA SER A 66 10.76 -12.84 -7.85
C SER A 66 10.73 -11.71 -6.80
N MET A 67 11.87 -11.09 -6.51
CA MET A 67 11.96 -9.98 -5.55
C MET A 67 11.32 -8.70 -6.08
N ILE A 68 11.46 -8.37 -7.37
CA ILE A 68 10.77 -7.23 -7.99
C ILE A 68 9.26 -7.45 -7.98
N THR A 69 8.81 -8.65 -8.35
CA THR A 69 7.39 -9.01 -8.33
C THR A 69 6.83 -8.90 -6.91
N THR A 70 7.55 -9.44 -5.93
CA THR A 70 7.20 -9.32 -4.52
C THR A 70 7.18 -7.86 -4.08
N ALA A 71 8.16 -7.04 -4.46
CA ALA A 71 8.20 -5.62 -4.14
C ALA A 71 7.01 -4.84 -4.72
N ARG A 72 6.64 -5.11 -5.98
CA ARG A 72 5.47 -4.51 -6.63
C ARG A 72 4.20 -4.91 -5.91
N TRP A 73 4.02 -6.20 -5.64
CA TRP A 73 2.87 -6.71 -4.90
C TRP A 73 2.77 -6.07 -3.50
N ILE A 74 3.88 -6.00 -2.77
CA ILE A 74 3.97 -5.29 -1.49
C ILE A 74 3.59 -3.82 -1.63
N ASN A 75 4.13 -3.15 -2.64
CA ASN A 75 3.86 -1.73 -2.87
C ASN A 75 2.37 -1.51 -3.14
N THR A 76 1.74 -2.35 -3.96
CA THR A 76 0.30 -2.30 -4.19
C THR A 76 -0.47 -2.51 -2.89
N VAL A 77 -0.15 -3.54 -2.10
CA VAL A 77 -0.94 -3.84 -0.90
C VAL A 77 -0.71 -2.83 0.23
N MET A 78 0.52 -2.34 0.43
CA MET A 78 0.86 -1.44 1.54
C MET A 78 0.72 0.04 1.19
N TRP A 79 1.21 0.45 0.01
CA TRP A 79 1.30 1.85 -0.40
C TRP A 79 0.11 2.32 -1.21
N ASP A 80 -0.60 1.39 -1.85
CA ASP A 80 -1.80 1.67 -2.65
C ASP A 80 -2.94 0.67 -2.28
N PRO A 81 -3.26 0.49 -0.98
CA PRO A 81 -4.23 -0.52 -0.54
C PRO A 81 -5.62 -0.34 -1.16
N ASN A 82 -5.97 0.87 -1.61
CA ASN A 82 -7.16 1.15 -2.40
C ASN A 82 -7.16 0.35 -3.70
N THR A 83 -6.04 0.25 -4.43
CA THR A 83 -5.93 -0.60 -5.62
C THR A 83 -6.21 -2.07 -5.30
N PHE A 84 -5.67 -2.57 -4.19
CA PHE A 84 -5.91 -3.95 -3.79
C PHE A 84 -7.37 -4.19 -3.38
N ILE A 85 -8.01 -3.22 -2.72
CA ILE A 85 -9.43 -3.28 -2.37
C ILE A 85 -10.32 -3.22 -3.62
N VAL A 86 -9.98 -2.41 -4.64
CA VAL A 86 -10.67 -2.42 -5.95
C VAL A 86 -10.70 -3.82 -6.52
N ASP A 87 -9.53 -4.47 -6.61
CA ASP A 87 -9.43 -5.82 -7.16
C ASP A 87 -10.27 -6.84 -6.39
N ILE A 88 -10.26 -6.77 -5.06
CA ILE A 88 -11.12 -7.61 -4.20
C ILE A 88 -12.60 -7.36 -4.51
N CYS A 89 -13.03 -6.09 -4.52
CA CYS A 89 -14.43 -5.75 -4.72
C CYS A 89 -14.93 -6.16 -6.11
N GLU A 90 -14.18 -5.84 -7.16
CA GLU A 90 -14.55 -6.17 -8.54
C GLU A 90 -14.61 -7.69 -8.76
N LYS A 91 -13.60 -8.46 -8.29
CA LYS A 91 -13.60 -9.93 -8.40
C LYS A 91 -14.77 -10.58 -7.67
N ASN A 92 -15.22 -9.99 -6.57
CA ASN A 92 -16.30 -10.54 -5.75
C ASN A 92 -17.67 -9.92 -6.04
N LYS A 93 -17.75 -9.00 -7.03
CA LYS A 93 -18.97 -8.25 -7.38
C LYS A 93 -19.58 -7.50 -6.19
N ILE A 94 -18.73 -6.88 -5.39
CA ILE A 94 -19.13 -6.03 -4.27
C ILE A 94 -19.31 -4.62 -4.81
N ASP A 95 -20.45 -3.99 -4.54
CA ASP A 95 -20.68 -2.58 -4.87
C ASP A 95 -20.05 -1.68 -3.79
N TYR A 96 -19.25 -0.70 -4.22
CA TYR A 96 -18.44 0.13 -3.33
C TYR A 96 -18.14 1.50 -3.92
N ALA A 97 -17.80 2.44 -3.03
CA ALA A 97 -17.13 3.68 -3.39
C ALA A 97 -16.12 4.08 -2.30
N PHE A 98 -14.96 4.59 -2.68
CA PHE A 98 -13.97 5.10 -1.74
C PHE A 98 -14.43 6.42 -1.15
N VAL A 99 -14.44 6.46 0.18
CA VAL A 99 -14.81 7.64 0.97
C VAL A 99 -13.55 8.41 1.36
N GLY A 100 -12.43 7.72 1.58
CA GLY A 100 -11.15 8.35 1.90
C GLY A 100 -10.01 7.35 1.99
N THR A 101 -8.79 7.77 1.63
CA THR A 101 -7.61 6.90 1.62
C THR A 101 -6.42 7.67 2.18
N SER A 102 -5.89 7.35 3.36
CA SER A 102 -4.78 8.10 3.95
C SER A 102 -3.47 7.89 3.18
N LYS A 103 -2.62 8.92 3.07
CA LYS A 103 -1.19 8.65 2.80
C LYS A 103 -0.59 7.84 3.93
N ILE A 104 0.38 6.98 3.62
CA ILE A 104 1.11 6.23 4.65
C ILE A 104 1.70 7.18 5.68
N LYS A 105 1.52 6.83 6.96
CA LYS A 105 2.13 7.50 8.11
C LYS A 105 3.00 6.51 8.87
N TYR A 106 4.19 6.95 9.28
CA TYR A 106 5.01 6.22 10.25
C TYR A 106 4.64 6.69 11.66
N ILE A 107 4.06 5.81 12.47
CA ILE A 107 3.68 6.12 13.85
C ILE A 107 4.20 4.99 14.75
N LYS A 108 4.96 5.33 15.80
CA LYS A 108 5.50 4.37 16.77
C LYS A 108 6.24 3.18 16.12
N ASN A 109 7.07 3.44 15.11
CA ASN A 109 7.81 2.44 14.31
C ASN A 109 6.95 1.50 13.44
N GLU A 110 5.67 1.82 13.25
CA GLU A 110 4.75 1.07 12.40
C GLU A 110 4.39 1.89 11.16
N LEU A 111 4.40 1.23 9.99
CA LEU A 111 3.82 1.76 8.76
C LEU A 111 2.29 1.64 8.85
N ARG A 112 1.58 2.76 8.86
CA ARG A 112 0.12 2.79 8.92
C ARG A 112 -0.46 3.37 7.64
N ASN A 113 -1.44 2.67 7.09
CA ASN A 113 -2.28 3.16 5.99
C ASN A 113 -3.76 2.94 6.34
N MET A 114 -4.64 3.78 5.81
CA MET A 114 -6.08 3.69 6.02
C MET A 114 -6.80 3.76 4.68
N VAL A 115 -7.79 2.89 4.53
CA VAL A 115 -8.75 2.93 3.43
C VAL A 115 -10.16 2.91 4.01
N GLN A 116 -11.01 3.83 3.54
CA GLN A 116 -12.40 3.93 3.90
C GLN A 116 -13.27 3.75 2.67
N ILE A 117 -14.22 2.84 2.75
CA ILE A 117 -15.11 2.48 1.65
C ILE A 117 -16.56 2.50 2.11
N ALA A 118 -17.43 3.11 1.33
CA ALA A 118 -18.86 2.92 1.41
C ALA A 118 -19.21 1.59 0.71
N ILE A 119 -20.07 0.79 1.33
CA ILE A 119 -20.56 -0.49 0.82
C ILE A 119 -22.08 -0.50 0.99
N SER A 120 -22.80 -1.09 0.02
CA SER A 120 -24.24 -1.29 0.16
C SER A 120 -24.56 -2.04 1.45
N LYS A 121 -25.56 -1.58 2.22
CA LYS A 121 -26.02 -2.23 3.46
C LYS A 121 -26.29 -3.72 3.28
N ASN A 122 -26.81 -4.11 2.12
CA ASN A 122 -27.17 -5.49 1.81
C ASN A 122 -25.94 -6.41 1.67
N ASP A 123 -24.79 -5.88 1.24
CA ASP A 123 -23.55 -6.64 1.05
C ASP A 123 -22.50 -6.39 2.15
N TYR A 124 -22.77 -5.45 3.07
CA TYR A 124 -21.81 -4.97 4.07
C TYR A 124 -21.09 -6.10 4.85
N ASN A 125 -21.86 -7.02 5.46
CA ASN A 125 -21.27 -8.09 6.27
C ASN A 125 -20.44 -9.07 5.44
N ARG A 126 -20.90 -9.38 4.21
CA ARG A 126 -20.22 -10.28 3.29
C ARG A 126 -18.93 -9.65 2.77
N ALA A 127 -19.02 -8.41 2.29
CA ALA A 127 -17.89 -7.65 1.78
C ALA A 127 -16.80 -7.45 2.84
N LYS A 128 -17.19 -7.03 4.05
CA LYS A 128 -16.27 -6.89 5.19
C LYS A 128 -15.50 -8.18 5.45
N LYS A 129 -16.19 -9.32 5.51
CA LYS A 129 -15.56 -10.63 5.72
C LYS A 129 -14.60 -10.98 4.58
N ILE A 130 -15.02 -10.83 3.33
CA ILE A 130 -14.18 -11.14 2.16
C ILE A 130 -12.89 -10.29 2.17
N ILE A 131 -13.00 -8.99 2.41
CA ILE A 131 -11.84 -8.10 2.46
C ILE A 131 -10.89 -8.54 3.58
N GLN A 132 -11.40 -8.76 4.79
CA GLN A 132 -10.59 -9.23 5.91
C GLN A 132 -9.91 -10.57 5.63
N ASP A 133 -10.63 -11.54 5.05
CA ASP A 133 -10.10 -12.86 4.70
C ASP A 133 -9.01 -12.78 3.63
N MET A 134 -9.14 -11.87 2.65
CA MET A 134 -8.13 -11.65 1.61
C MET A 134 -6.83 -11.09 2.17
N PHE A 135 -6.89 -10.08 3.05
CA PHE A 135 -5.69 -9.57 3.73
C PHE A 135 -5.08 -10.61 4.68
N LYS A 136 -5.91 -11.36 5.41
CA LYS A 136 -5.45 -12.43 6.30
C LYS A 136 -4.76 -13.55 5.52
N GLY A 137 -5.30 -13.93 4.36
CA GLY A 137 -4.74 -14.96 3.48
C GLY A 137 -3.32 -14.66 3.01
N ILE A 138 -2.95 -13.37 2.98
CA ILE A 138 -1.61 -12.90 2.60
C ILE A 138 -0.77 -12.47 3.81
N GLY A 139 -1.21 -12.81 5.03
CA GLY A 139 -0.49 -12.57 6.28
C GLY A 139 -0.54 -11.12 6.78
N ILE A 140 -1.41 -10.28 6.21
CA ILE A 140 -1.58 -8.90 6.65
C ILE A 140 -2.78 -8.81 7.57
N LYS A 141 -2.57 -8.21 8.75
CA LYS A 141 -3.64 -7.96 9.70
C LYS A 141 -4.26 -6.60 9.43
N THR A 142 -5.59 -6.56 9.47
CA THR A 142 -6.39 -5.35 9.28
C THR A 142 -7.18 -5.04 10.53
N THR A 143 -7.39 -3.76 10.83
CA THR A 143 -8.27 -3.31 11.93
C THR A 143 -9.23 -2.22 11.45
N GLU A 144 -10.36 -2.09 12.14
CA GLU A 144 -11.33 -1.00 11.99
C GLU A 144 -11.28 0.02 13.14
N ASP A 145 -10.33 -0.11 14.08
CA ASP A 145 -10.02 0.93 15.07
C ASP A 145 -8.63 1.54 14.76
N PRO A 146 -8.53 2.85 14.44
CA PRO A 146 -7.26 3.47 14.11
C PRO A 146 -6.28 3.55 15.30
N ARG A 147 -6.77 3.29 16.52
CA ARG A 147 -5.97 3.26 17.77
C ARG A 147 -5.39 1.88 18.06
N GLU A 148 -5.95 0.83 17.46
CA GLU A 148 -5.49 -0.53 17.72
C GLU A 148 -4.09 -0.74 17.15
N THR A 149 -3.14 -1.05 18.02
CA THR A 149 -1.83 -1.58 17.64
C THR A 149 -1.92 -3.09 17.65
N ILE A 150 -1.70 -3.69 16.49
CA ILE A 150 -1.63 -5.14 16.38
C ILE A 150 -0.17 -5.52 16.66
N GLY A 151 0.14 -5.87 17.92
CA GLY A 151 1.50 -5.93 18.48
C GLY A 151 2.62 -6.46 17.56
N ASN A 152 3.80 -5.84 17.67
CA ASN A 152 5.03 -6.10 16.87
C ASN A 152 4.87 -6.12 15.33
N ALA A 153 3.70 -5.75 14.78
CA ALA A 153 3.53 -5.68 13.33
C ALA A 153 4.39 -4.54 12.76
N MET A 154 5.18 -4.84 11.73
CA MET A 154 5.95 -3.81 11.02
C MET A 154 5.04 -2.87 10.20
N SER A 155 3.78 -3.25 10.00
CA SER A 155 2.84 -2.62 9.07
C SER A 155 1.40 -2.95 9.46
N ILE A 156 0.52 -1.95 9.44
CA ILE A 156 -0.90 -2.07 9.74
C ILE A 156 -1.70 -1.34 8.65
N ILE A 157 -2.71 -2.01 8.10
CA ILE A 157 -3.68 -1.41 7.19
C ILE A 157 -5.02 -1.34 7.89
N TYR A 158 -5.50 -0.12 8.09
CA TYR A 158 -6.82 0.16 8.59
C TYR A 158 -7.82 0.14 7.44
N ILE A 159 -8.89 -0.62 7.57
CA ILE A 159 -9.92 -0.71 6.53
C ILE A 159 -11.27 -0.46 7.18
N LYS A 160 -11.89 0.69 6.89
CA LYS A 160 -13.23 1.02 7.39
C LYS A 160 -14.26 0.83 6.30
N CYS A 161 -15.22 -0.04 6.57
CA CYS A 161 -16.38 -0.19 5.73
C CYS A 161 -17.55 0.61 6.33
N PHE A 162 -18.21 1.44 5.54
CA PHE A 162 -19.38 2.22 5.92
C PHE A 162 -20.62 1.68 5.21
N PRO A 163 -21.63 1.18 5.93
CA PRO A 163 -22.87 0.71 5.32
C PRO A 163 -23.74 1.89 4.85
N VAL A 164 -24.07 1.95 3.55
CA VAL A 164 -24.95 2.96 2.94
C VAL A 164 -26.08 2.31 2.14
N ASP A 165 -27.22 2.98 2.01
CA ASP A 165 -28.38 2.45 1.27
C ASP A 165 -28.13 2.47 -0.25
N ASP A 166 -27.72 3.62 -0.77
CA ASP A 166 -27.40 3.84 -2.19
C ASP A 166 -25.98 4.38 -2.30
N ILE A 167 -25.18 3.76 -3.16
CA ILE A 167 -23.83 4.20 -3.49
C ILE A 167 -23.88 5.03 -4.77
N LYS A 168 -23.48 6.29 -4.69
CA LYS A 168 -23.21 7.14 -5.84
C LYS A 168 -21.72 7.48 -5.86
N PHE A 169 -21.15 7.54 -7.06
CA PHE A 169 -19.72 7.70 -7.23
C PHE A 169 -19.37 8.40 -8.55
N THR A 170 -18.15 8.91 -8.59
CA THR A 170 -17.46 9.35 -9.81
C THR A 170 -16.28 8.41 -10.04
N GLU A 171 -16.07 7.99 -11.29
CA GLU A 171 -14.91 7.16 -11.65
C GLU A 171 -13.69 8.04 -11.95
N TYR A 172 -12.54 7.60 -11.43
CA TYR A 172 -11.24 8.21 -11.72
C TYR A 172 -10.25 7.14 -12.18
N GLU A 173 -9.40 7.50 -13.13
CA GLU A 173 -8.28 6.65 -13.53
C GLU A 173 -7.09 6.91 -12.60
N ASN A 174 -6.63 5.85 -11.93
CA ASN A 174 -5.41 5.87 -11.14
C ASN A 174 -4.33 5.06 -11.84
N LYS A 175 -3.10 5.59 -11.87
CA LYS A 175 -1.95 4.88 -12.40
C LYS A 175 -1.18 4.24 -11.27
N THR A 176 -1.18 2.91 -11.24
CA THR A 176 -0.51 2.11 -10.22
C THR A 176 1.01 2.16 -10.36
N HIS A 177 1.72 1.68 -9.34
CA HIS A 177 3.18 1.53 -9.37
C HIS A 177 3.68 0.53 -10.43
N SER A 178 2.81 -0.34 -10.94
CA SER A 178 3.07 -1.25 -12.08
C SER A 178 2.83 -0.58 -13.45
N ASN A 179 2.50 0.71 -13.51
CA ASN A 179 2.04 1.44 -14.70
C ASN A 179 0.70 0.95 -15.28
N GLU A 180 -0.03 0.09 -14.57
CA GLU A 180 -1.38 -0.30 -14.97
C GLU A 180 -2.37 0.82 -14.60
N ILE A 181 -3.32 1.06 -15.50
CA ILE A 181 -4.42 2.00 -15.27
C ILE A 181 -5.57 1.22 -14.62
N ILE A 182 -6.00 1.66 -13.46
CA ILE A 182 -7.16 1.11 -12.76
C ILE A 182 -8.23 2.19 -12.65
N ARG A 183 -9.50 1.79 -12.69
CA ARG A 183 -10.63 2.68 -12.44
C ARG A 183 -11.05 2.56 -10.99
N ILE A 184 -11.11 3.69 -10.31
CA ILE A 184 -11.47 3.79 -8.90
C ILE A 184 -12.81 4.52 -8.80
N LYS A 185 -13.77 3.92 -8.09
CA LYS A 185 -15.05 4.54 -7.74
C LYS A 185 -14.86 5.40 -6.51
N VAL A 186 -14.93 6.72 -6.63
CA VAL A 186 -14.82 7.66 -5.50
C VAL A 186 -16.22 8.14 -5.14
N ALA A 187 -16.55 8.09 -3.86
CA ALA A 187 -17.87 8.48 -3.36
C ALA A 187 -18.17 9.93 -3.72
N ASP A 188 -19.40 10.20 -4.17
CA ASP A 188 -19.88 11.57 -4.34
C ASP A 188 -20.19 12.22 -2.98
N GLU A 189 -20.51 13.52 -2.99
CA GLU A 189 -20.79 14.28 -1.77
C GLU A 189 -21.94 13.66 -0.93
N ASP A 190 -22.97 13.13 -1.59
CA ASP A 190 -24.10 12.48 -0.92
C ASP A 190 -23.68 11.21 -0.18
N THR A 191 -22.92 10.34 -0.87
CA THR A 191 -22.46 9.05 -0.35
C THR A 191 -21.40 9.25 0.73
N GLU A 192 -20.47 10.19 0.53
CA GLU A 192 -19.48 10.60 1.52
C GLU A 192 -20.18 11.10 2.79
N ARG A 193 -21.13 12.03 2.66
CA ARG A 193 -21.88 12.57 3.79
C ARG A 193 -22.61 11.48 4.58
N LYS A 194 -23.29 10.53 3.90
CA LYS A 194 -23.96 9.39 4.55
C LYS A 194 -22.96 8.49 5.28
N ALA A 195 -21.84 8.16 4.65
CA ALA A 195 -20.77 7.37 5.28
C ALA A 195 -20.20 8.07 6.52
N MET A 196 -19.99 9.40 6.44
CA MET A 196 -19.43 10.23 7.50
C MET A 196 -20.34 10.48 8.70
N GLN A 197 -21.65 10.18 8.60
CA GLN A 197 -22.53 10.19 9.77
C GLN A 197 -22.14 9.13 10.81
N ASN A 198 -21.52 8.04 10.36
CA ASN A 198 -21.09 6.93 11.19
C ASN A 198 -19.58 6.99 11.51
N SER A 199 -18.89 8.08 11.14
CA SER A 199 -17.45 8.20 11.35
C SER A 199 -17.10 8.81 12.71
N SER A 200 -16.06 8.24 13.33
CA SER A 200 -15.46 8.78 14.56
C SER A 200 -14.64 10.04 14.28
N LYS A 201 -14.22 10.76 15.33
CA LYS A 201 -13.32 11.91 15.18
C LYS A 201 -11.96 11.47 14.62
N GLU A 202 -11.52 10.28 15.01
CA GLU A 202 -10.27 9.67 14.59
C GLU A 202 -10.30 9.28 13.12
N ASP A 203 -11.43 8.74 12.63
CA ASP A 203 -11.63 8.50 11.20
C ASP A 203 -11.32 9.75 10.38
N LYS A 204 -11.77 10.92 10.85
CA LYS A 204 -11.55 12.21 10.18
C LYS A 204 -10.09 12.70 10.22
N MET A 205 -9.25 12.20 11.13
CA MET A 205 -7.83 12.55 11.21
C MET A 205 -6.97 11.83 10.16
N PHE A 206 -7.51 10.77 9.56
CA PHE A 206 -6.82 9.97 8.56
C PHE A 206 -7.36 10.20 7.15
N ILE A 207 -8.52 10.83 6.97
CA ILE A 207 -8.99 11.32 5.67
C ILE A 207 -7.96 12.33 5.17
N PRO A 208 -7.18 12.07 4.12
CA PRO A 208 -6.61 13.19 3.41
C PRO A 208 -7.76 13.90 2.73
N SER A 209 -7.72 15.24 2.76
CA SER A 209 -8.38 16.04 1.74
C SER A 209 -8.11 15.34 0.41
N LEU A 210 -9.16 14.84 -0.25
CA LEU A 210 -9.09 14.21 -1.56
C LEU A 210 -8.51 15.24 -2.52
N VAL A 211 -7.19 15.27 -2.65
CA VAL A 211 -6.51 15.91 -3.77
C VAL A 211 -6.24 14.78 -4.75
N TYR A 212 -7.32 14.32 -5.39
CA TYR A 212 -7.19 13.74 -6.70
C TYR A 212 -7.13 14.92 -7.68
N PRO A 213 -6.15 14.96 -8.60
CA PRO A 213 -6.01 16.04 -9.57
C PRO A 213 -7.22 16.14 -10.51
#